data_AF-A0A1S3QMX4-F1
#
_entry.id   AF-A0A1S3QMX4-F1
#
_cell.length_a   1.000
_cell.length_b   1.000
_cell.length_c   1.000
_cell.angle_alpha   90.00
_cell.angle_beta   90.00
_cell.angle_gamma   90.00
#
_symmetry.space_group_name_H-M   'P 1'
#
loop_
_entity.id
_entity.type
_entity.pdbx_description
1 polymer ?
#
loop_
_entity_poly.entity_id
_entity_poly.type
_entity_poly.pdbx_seq_one_letter_code
_entity_poly.pdbx_strand_id
1 'polypeptide(L)'
;HRAVNLFLQGYEKSWIETEEHYFEDKLIEDLARPGGEEPPEEDEGAKRIDPLHQLIQLFSRTALTEKCKLEEDILYMAYADIMAKSCHDEEDEDGEEVKSFEEKEMEKQKLLYQQARLHDRGAAEMVLQTISASKGEMGPMVASTLKLGIAVLNGGNSTVQQKMLDYLKDKKDVGFFQSLAGLMQSCSVLDLNAFERQNKAEGLGMVTEEGS
;
A
#
# COMPACT_ATOMS: atom_id res chain seq x y z
N HIS A 1 33.53 22.03 0.32
CA HIS A 1 32.93 20.87 -0.39
C HIS A 1 32.97 19.59 0.43
N ARG A 2 34.13 18.98 0.78
CA ARG A 2 34.18 17.73 1.59
C ARG A 2 33.40 17.80 2.91
N ALA A 3 33.62 18.84 3.71
CA ALA A 3 32.90 19.04 4.98
C ALA A 3 31.39 19.29 4.79
N VAL A 4 30.99 19.90 3.67
CA VAL A 4 29.57 20.16 3.36
C VAL A 4 28.86 18.86 2.96
N ASN A 5 29.53 17.98 2.22
CA ASN A 5 28.98 16.67 1.86
C ASN A 5 28.83 15.77 3.11
N LEU A 6 29.81 15.80 4.02
CA LEU A 6 29.72 15.10 5.31
C LEU A 6 28.60 15.68 6.19
N PHE A 7 28.47 17.00 6.23
CA PHE A 7 27.39 17.65 6.98
C PHE A 7 26.01 17.26 6.44
N LEU A 8 25.83 17.19 5.12
CA LEU A 8 24.57 16.80 4.51
C LEU A 8 24.19 15.35 4.85
N GLN A 9 25.16 14.43 4.87
CA GLN A 9 24.94 13.05 5.32
C GLN A 9 24.62 12.98 6.82
N GLY A 10 25.36 13.73 7.65
CA GLY A 10 25.09 13.81 9.09
C GLY A 10 23.76 14.49 9.46
N TYR A 11 23.12 15.17 8.52
CA TYR A 11 21.81 15.81 8.70
C TYR A 11 20.63 14.84 8.58
N GLU A 12 20.87 13.56 8.24
CA GLU A 12 19.83 12.52 8.13
C GLU A 12 18.89 12.47 9.34
N LYS A 13 19.45 12.59 10.56
CA LYS A 13 18.67 12.60 11.82
C LYS A 13 17.78 13.83 12.03
N SER A 14 17.93 14.84 11.19
CA SER A 14 17.13 16.08 11.21
C SER A 14 16.37 16.28 9.89
N TRP A 15 16.29 15.24 9.06
CA TRP A 15 15.47 15.25 7.86
C TRP A 15 13.98 15.18 8.25
N ILE A 16 13.12 15.62 7.34
CA ILE A 16 11.66 15.58 7.39
C ILE A 16 11.04 14.22 7.73
N GLU A 17 11.81 13.12 7.79
CA GLU A 17 11.32 11.81 8.22
C GLU A 17 10.74 11.83 9.65
N THR A 18 11.15 12.79 10.49
CA THR A 18 10.60 12.98 11.84
C THR A 18 9.34 13.83 11.89
N GLU A 19 8.89 14.42 10.78
CA GLU A 19 7.63 15.15 10.74
C GLU A 19 6.47 14.17 10.49
N GLU A 20 5.63 13.98 11.51
CA GLU A 20 4.36 13.27 11.39
C GLU A 20 3.43 14.06 10.47
N HIS A 21 3.39 13.68 9.20
CA HIS A 21 2.51 14.30 8.24
C HIS A 21 1.24 13.46 8.09
N TYR A 22 0.17 13.83 8.80
CA TYR A 22 -1.19 13.32 8.64
C TYR A 22 -1.89 13.80 7.34
N PHE A 23 -1.17 13.85 6.23
CA PHE A 23 -1.73 14.40 4.99
C PHE A 23 -2.47 13.34 4.16
N GLU A 24 -2.21 12.06 4.40
CA GLU A 24 -2.68 10.96 3.57
C GLU A 24 -4.21 10.85 3.61
N ASP A 25 -4.83 10.87 4.80
CA ASP A 25 -6.29 10.80 4.91
C ASP A 25 -6.95 12.03 4.27
N LYS A 26 -6.41 13.22 4.52
CA LYS A 26 -6.92 14.47 3.94
C LYS A 26 -6.79 14.48 2.41
N LEU A 27 -5.68 14.01 1.88
CA LEU A 27 -5.45 13.92 0.44
C LEU A 27 -6.45 12.96 -0.21
N ILE A 28 -6.69 11.79 0.39
CA ILE A 28 -7.67 10.83 -0.13
C ILE A 28 -9.10 11.38 0.01
N GLU A 29 -9.42 12.12 1.07
CA GLU A 29 -10.70 12.81 1.22
C GLU A 29 -10.93 13.84 0.12
N ASP A 30 -9.93 14.68 -0.15
CA ASP A 30 -10.00 15.72 -1.18
C ASP A 30 -10.12 15.11 -2.59
N LEU A 31 -9.43 14.01 -2.87
CA LEU A 31 -9.55 13.28 -4.14
C LEU A 31 -10.89 12.56 -4.30
N ALA A 32 -11.52 12.16 -3.20
CA ALA A 32 -12.83 11.50 -3.20
C ALA A 32 -13.99 12.50 -3.37
N ARG A 33 -13.77 13.80 -3.14
CA ARG A 33 -14.78 14.83 -3.41
C ARG A 33 -14.95 15.01 -4.92
N PRO A 34 -16.20 14.95 -5.45
CA PRO A 34 -16.45 15.31 -6.84
C PRO A 34 -16.07 16.78 -7.04
N GLY A 35 -15.27 17.06 -8.07
CA GLY A 35 -14.85 18.43 -8.41
C GLY A 35 -16.07 19.34 -8.50
N GLY A 36 -16.05 20.45 -7.75
CA GLY A 36 -17.19 21.33 -7.57
C GLY A 36 -17.73 21.89 -8.88
N GLU A 37 -18.88 21.38 -9.30
CA GLU A 37 -19.90 22.01 -10.12
C GLU A 37 -21.09 21.03 -10.13
N GLU A 38 -22.19 21.39 -9.45
CA GLU A 38 -23.48 20.71 -9.68
C GLU A 38 -23.84 20.92 -11.16
N PRO A 39 -23.90 19.86 -11.99
CA PRO A 39 -24.40 20.01 -13.35
C PRO A 39 -25.92 20.15 -13.30
N PRO A 40 -26.54 20.86 -14.27
CA PRO A 40 -27.99 20.82 -14.44
C PRO A 40 -28.45 19.35 -14.61
N GLU A 41 -29.62 19.02 -14.06
CA GLU A 41 -30.21 17.68 -13.89
C GLU A 41 -30.38 16.82 -15.18
N GLU A 42 -29.81 17.20 -16.32
CA GLU A 42 -30.07 16.57 -17.63
C GLU A 42 -29.09 15.45 -18.04
N ASP A 43 -28.03 15.15 -17.27
CA ASP A 43 -27.01 14.13 -17.63
C ASP A 43 -26.89 12.98 -16.61
N GLU A 44 -28.03 12.41 -16.17
CA GLU A 44 -28.11 11.26 -15.24
C GLU A 44 -27.51 9.93 -15.79
N GLY A 45 -26.94 9.91 -17.01
CA GLY A 45 -26.40 8.72 -17.64
C GLY A 45 -24.93 8.41 -17.32
N ALA A 46 -24.14 9.42 -16.94
CA ALA A 46 -22.71 9.27 -16.69
C ALA A 46 -22.39 9.65 -15.24
N LYS A 47 -22.36 8.65 -14.34
CA LYS A 47 -21.84 8.86 -12.97
C LYS A 47 -20.45 9.51 -13.09
N ARG A 48 -20.33 10.80 -12.76
CA ARG A 48 -19.04 11.49 -12.80
C ARG A 48 -18.08 10.75 -11.87
N ILE A 49 -17.09 10.11 -12.48
CA ILE A 49 -16.00 9.39 -11.81
C ILE A 49 -15.18 10.45 -11.08
N ASP A 50 -15.17 10.42 -9.74
CA ASP A 50 -14.34 11.33 -8.95
C ASP A 50 -12.84 11.09 -9.21
N PRO A 51 -11.96 12.08 -8.91
CA PRO A 51 -10.53 11.97 -9.18
C PRO A 51 -9.88 10.72 -8.59
N LEU A 52 -10.28 10.30 -7.38
CA LEU A 52 -9.78 9.08 -6.75
C LEU A 52 -10.17 7.83 -7.55
N HIS A 53 -11.42 7.76 -8.01
CA HIS A 53 -11.88 6.65 -8.84
C HIS A 53 -11.17 6.60 -10.20
N GLN A 54 -10.92 7.75 -10.83
CA GLN A 54 -10.13 7.82 -12.08
C GLN A 54 -8.71 7.28 -11.89
N LEU A 55 -8.07 7.63 -10.77
CA LEU A 55 -6.73 7.18 -10.43
C LEU A 55 -6.68 5.66 -10.24
N ILE A 56 -7.61 5.10 -9.46
CA ILE A 56 -7.70 3.64 -9.23
C ILE A 56 -7.98 2.89 -10.54
N GLN A 57 -8.87 3.42 -11.39
CA GLN A 57 -9.14 2.83 -12.70
C GLN A 57 -7.90 2.86 -13.62
N LEU A 58 -7.11 3.93 -13.59
CA LEU A 58 -5.88 4.03 -14.36
C LEU A 58 -4.90 2.92 -13.95
N PHE A 59 -4.66 2.75 -12.65
CA PHE A 59 -3.77 1.71 -12.13
C PHE A 59 -4.28 0.30 -12.44
N SER A 60 -5.60 0.07 -12.31
CA SER A 60 -6.25 -1.17 -12.72
C SER A 60 -6.01 -1.49 -14.20
N ARG A 61 -6.21 -0.51 -15.09
CA ARG A 61 -5.94 -0.68 -16.53
C ARG A 61 -4.47 -0.99 -16.80
N THR A 62 -3.55 -0.35 -16.09
CA THR A 62 -2.11 -0.60 -16.22
C THR A 62 -1.76 -2.03 -15.80
N ALA A 63 -2.33 -2.54 -14.70
CA ALA A 63 -2.13 -3.93 -14.25
C ALA A 63 -2.67 -4.97 -15.25
N LEU A 64 -3.76 -4.65 -15.95
CA LEU A 64 -4.35 -5.53 -16.98
C LEU A 64 -3.64 -5.45 -18.34
N THR A 65 -2.72 -4.50 -18.52
CA THR A 65 -1.98 -4.39 -19.79
C THR A 65 -0.90 -5.47 -19.81
N GLU A 66 -1.03 -6.44 -20.71
CA GLU A 66 -0.08 -7.56 -20.82
C GLU A 66 1.34 -7.05 -21.10
N LYS A 67 2.19 -7.12 -20.07
CA LYS A 67 3.64 -6.94 -20.17
C LYS A 67 4.33 -8.24 -19.73
N CYS A 68 5.53 -8.49 -20.27
CA CYS A 68 6.34 -9.63 -19.83
C CYS A 68 6.79 -9.48 -18.38
N LYS A 69 6.99 -8.23 -17.93
CA LYS A 69 7.35 -7.85 -16.55
C LYS A 69 6.60 -6.59 -16.14
N LEU A 70 6.24 -6.51 -14.86
CA LEU A 70 5.76 -5.28 -14.26
C LEU A 70 6.92 -4.28 -14.20
N GLU A 71 6.77 -3.11 -14.80
CA GLU A 71 7.76 -2.04 -14.66
C GLU A 71 7.62 -1.42 -13.27
N GLU A 72 8.74 -0.97 -12.69
CA GLU A 72 8.72 -0.26 -11.42
C GLU A 72 8.04 1.10 -11.59
N ASP A 73 6.78 1.17 -11.20
CA ASP A 73 5.98 2.39 -11.23
C ASP A 73 6.06 3.08 -9.86
N ILE A 74 6.94 4.08 -9.77
CA ILE A 74 7.14 4.90 -8.56
C ILE A 74 5.83 5.62 -8.17
N LEU A 75 5.03 6.04 -9.15
CA LEU A 75 3.78 6.74 -8.90
C LEU A 75 2.76 5.80 -8.27
N TYR A 76 2.62 4.59 -8.81
CA TYR A 76 1.77 3.57 -8.20
C TYR A 76 2.19 3.26 -6.77
N MET A 77 3.49 3.07 -6.52
CA MET A 77 3.99 2.74 -5.19
C MET A 77 3.70 3.84 -4.17
N ALA A 78 3.90 5.11 -4.54
CA ALA A 78 3.59 6.25 -3.68
C ALA A 78 2.09 6.33 -3.36
N TYR A 79 1.21 6.20 -4.35
CA TYR A 79 -0.22 6.25 -4.11
C TYR A 79 -0.76 5.02 -3.37
N ALA A 80 -0.19 3.83 -3.58
CA ALA A 80 -0.53 2.65 -2.81
C ALA A 80 -0.18 2.82 -1.33
N ASP A 81 0.97 3.41 -1.03
CA ASP A 81 1.39 3.74 0.34
C ASP A 81 0.48 4.78 1.00
N ILE A 82 0.17 5.88 0.29
CA ILE A 82 -0.77 6.91 0.77
C ILE A 82 -2.17 6.31 1.02
N MET A 83 -2.69 5.50 0.10
CA MET A 83 -3.98 4.84 0.28
C MET A 83 -3.96 3.88 1.47
N ALA A 84 -2.87 3.14 1.68
CA ALA A 84 -2.74 2.22 2.81
C ALA A 84 -2.75 2.98 4.15
N LYS A 85 -1.93 4.03 4.26
CA LYS A 85 -1.87 4.92 5.44
C LYS A 85 -3.18 5.67 5.69
N SER A 86 -3.96 5.99 4.65
CA SER A 86 -5.28 6.59 4.83
C SER A 86 -6.31 5.70 5.55
N CYS A 87 -6.03 4.40 5.68
CA CYS A 87 -6.86 3.42 6.39
C CYS A 87 -6.17 2.85 7.63
N HIS A 88 -4.97 3.33 7.96
CA HIS A 88 -4.17 2.85 9.08
C HIS A 88 -3.56 4.05 9.80
N ASP A 89 -4.10 4.37 10.98
CA ASP A 89 -3.43 5.28 11.89
C ASP A 89 -2.35 4.46 12.62
N GLU A 90 -1.08 4.85 12.44
CA GLU A 90 0.10 4.22 13.09
C GLU A 90 0.09 4.43 14.63
N GLU A 91 -0.84 5.22 15.17
CA GLU A 91 -1.05 5.42 16.61
C GLU A 91 -1.57 4.17 17.35
N ASP A 92 -1.97 3.12 16.62
CA ASP A 92 -2.48 1.88 17.22
C ASP A 92 -1.37 0.90 17.68
N GLU A 93 -0.09 1.14 17.37
CA GLU A 93 1.00 0.28 17.85
C GLU A 93 1.51 0.65 19.26
N ASP A 94 1.24 1.86 19.76
CA ASP A 94 1.66 2.30 21.09
C ASP A 94 0.61 1.97 22.17
N GLY A 95 0.61 0.70 22.58
CA GLY A 95 0.50 0.30 23.99
C GLY A 95 -0.83 0.50 24.72
N GLU A 96 -1.56 -0.61 24.92
CA GLU A 96 -2.25 -1.03 26.17
C GLU A 96 -3.05 0.00 27.01
N GLU A 97 -3.49 1.15 26.51
CA GLU A 97 -4.58 1.87 27.19
C GLU A 97 -5.89 1.13 26.99
N VAL A 98 -6.63 0.91 28.09
CA VAL A 98 -7.95 0.28 28.06
C VAL A 98 -8.94 1.27 27.45
N LYS A 99 -8.93 1.38 26.12
CA LYS A 99 -9.88 2.19 25.34
C LYS A 99 -11.31 1.80 25.74
N SER A 100 -12.18 2.80 25.88
CA SER A 100 -13.58 2.57 26.24
C SER A 100 -14.31 1.81 25.12
N PHE A 101 -15.45 1.17 25.44
CA PHE A 101 -16.25 0.49 24.40
C PHE A 101 -16.72 1.48 23.31
N GLU A 102 -17.08 2.70 23.71
CA GLU A 102 -17.53 3.76 22.81
C GLU A 102 -16.42 4.20 21.85
N GLU A 103 -15.20 4.36 22.37
CA GLU A 103 -14.01 4.71 21.59
C GLU A 103 -13.64 3.63 20.58
N LYS A 104 -13.64 2.35 20.98
CA LYS A 104 -13.40 1.22 20.06
C LYS A 104 -14.43 1.15 18.94
N GLU A 105 -15.71 1.41 19.23
CA GLU A 105 -16.74 1.40 18.19
C GLU A 105 -16.60 2.63 17.26
N MET A 106 -16.23 3.80 17.78
CA MET A 106 -15.93 4.99 16.98
C MET A 106 -14.75 4.75 16.01
N GLU A 107 -13.65 4.19 16.50
CA GLU A 107 -12.47 3.82 15.70
C GLU A 107 -12.83 2.84 14.59
N LYS A 108 -13.61 1.80 14.94
CA LYS A 108 -14.09 0.83 13.97
C LYS A 108 -14.97 1.46 12.88
N GLN A 109 -15.88 2.37 13.22
CA GLN A 109 -16.71 3.07 12.23
C GLN A 109 -15.87 3.99 11.33
N LYS A 110 -14.86 4.68 11.89
CA LYS A 110 -13.89 5.49 11.14
C LYS A 110 -13.13 4.63 10.13
N LEU A 111 -12.58 3.49 10.58
CA LEU A 111 -11.86 2.55 9.73
C LEU A 111 -12.74 2.02 8.59
N LEU A 112 -13.96 1.58 8.90
CA LEU A 112 -14.90 1.07 7.89
C LEU A 112 -15.25 2.14 6.85
N TYR A 113 -15.38 3.41 7.27
CA TYR A 113 -15.62 4.52 6.35
C TYR A 113 -14.43 4.79 5.43
N GLN A 114 -13.21 4.82 5.95
CA GLN A 114 -11.99 5.01 5.14
C GLN A 114 -11.81 3.86 4.13
N GLN A 115 -12.03 2.61 4.57
CA GLN A 115 -12.02 1.44 3.69
C GLN A 115 -13.14 1.48 2.65
N ALA A 116 -14.34 1.94 3.02
CA ALA A 116 -15.48 2.15 2.11
C ALA A 116 -15.10 3.05 0.93
N ARG A 117 -14.51 4.20 1.26
CA ARG A 117 -14.06 5.19 0.28
C ARG A 117 -13.14 4.60 -0.79
N LEU A 118 -12.22 3.71 -0.43
CA LEU A 118 -11.29 3.08 -1.37
C LEU A 118 -11.93 1.93 -2.15
N HIS A 119 -12.58 0.99 -1.45
CA HIS A 119 -13.03 -0.24 -2.10
C HIS A 119 -14.29 -0.03 -2.97
N ASP A 120 -15.13 0.97 -2.68
CA ASP A 120 -16.23 1.37 -3.56
C ASP A 120 -15.75 1.92 -4.91
N ARG A 121 -14.49 2.40 -4.96
CA ARG A 121 -13.84 2.91 -6.17
C ARG A 121 -12.98 1.86 -6.88
N GLY A 122 -13.02 0.61 -6.44
CA GLY A 122 -12.33 -0.51 -7.09
C GLY A 122 -10.91 -0.78 -6.59
N ALA A 123 -10.49 -0.20 -5.46
CA ALA A 123 -9.14 -0.44 -4.92
C ALA A 123 -8.90 -1.94 -4.62
N ALA A 124 -9.93 -2.63 -4.12
CA ALA A 124 -9.86 -4.07 -3.84
C ALA A 124 -9.58 -4.91 -5.10
N GLU A 125 -10.24 -4.59 -6.21
CA GLU A 125 -10.03 -5.28 -7.48
C GLU A 125 -8.66 -4.96 -8.08
N MET A 126 -8.23 -3.70 -7.99
CA MET A 126 -6.91 -3.26 -8.42
C MET A 126 -5.80 -4.04 -7.71
N VAL A 127 -5.92 -4.25 -6.39
CA VAL A 127 -4.95 -5.05 -5.61
C VAL A 127 -4.84 -6.48 -6.15
N LEU A 128 -5.98 -7.14 -6.41
CA LEU A 128 -5.99 -8.50 -6.97
C LEU A 128 -5.34 -8.56 -8.36
N GLN A 129 -5.64 -7.57 -9.22
CA GLN A 129 -5.10 -7.48 -10.57
C GLN A 129 -3.58 -7.27 -10.56
N THR A 130 -3.07 -6.38 -9.71
CA THR A 130 -1.63 -6.14 -9.60
C THR A 130 -0.89 -7.37 -9.08
N ILE A 131 -1.46 -8.10 -8.11
CA ILE A 131 -0.88 -9.38 -7.64
C ILE A 131 -0.89 -10.42 -8.76
N SER A 132 -1.98 -10.53 -9.53
CA SER A 132 -2.03 -11.43 -10.69
C SER A 132 -0.96 -11.08 -11.73
N ALA A 133 -0.78 -9.79 -12.01
CA ALA A 133 0.18 -9.28 -13.00
C ALA A 133 1.66 -9.51 -12.61
N SER A 134 1.98 -9.67 -11.31
CA SER A 134 3.37 -9.89 -10.87
C SER A 134 3.92 -11.28 -11.19
N LYS A 135 3.06 -12.25 -11.51
CA LYS A 135 3.44 -13.63 -11.89
C LYS A 135 4.40 -14.31 -10.92
N GLY A 136 4.32 -13.98 -9.63
CA GLY A 136 5.15 -14.58 -8.59
C GLY A 136 6.51 -13.92 -8.36
N GLU A 137 6.84 -12.83 -9.06
CA GLU A 137 8.06 -12.06 -8.79
C GLU A 137 7.85 -11.11 -7.61
N MET A 138 8.62 -11.29 -6.53
CA MET A 138 8.62 -10.35 -5.40
C MET A 138 9.38 -9.09 -5.80
N GLY A 139 8.73 -7.93 -5.67
CA GLY A 139 9.31 -6.62 -5.94
C GLY A 139 8.68 -5.54 -5.08
N PRO A 140 9.24 -4.32 -5.07
CA PRO A 140 8.76 -3.23 -4.22
C PRO A 140 7.29 -2.88 -4.51
N MET A 141 6.88 -2.96 -5.78
CA MET A 141 5.49 -2.76 -6.19
C MET A 141 4.53 -3.77 -5.55
N VAL A 142 4.91 -5.06 -5.51
CA VAL A 142 4.11 -6.12 -4.88
C VAL A 142 4.05 -5.91 -3.36
N ALA A 143 5.15 -5.49 -2.74
CA ALA A 143 5.17 -5.18 -1.32
C ALA A 143 4.20 -4.03 -0.97
N SER A 144 4.23 -2.91 -1.71
CA SER A 144 3.28 -1.80 -1.53
C SER A 144 1.83 -2.22 -1.79
N THR A 145 1.61 -3.08 -2.80
CA THR A 145 0.27 -3.62 -3.12
C THR A 145 -0.29 -4.46 -1.97
N LEU A 146 0.54 -5.32 -1.37
CA LEU A 146 0.14 -6.15 -0.23
C LEU A 146 -0.16 -5.30 1.01
N LYS A 147 0.64 -4.25 1.28
CA LYS A 147 0.36 -3.29 2.37
C LYS A 147 -1.01 -2.63 2.19
N LEU A 148 -1.34 -2.17 0.98
CA LEU A 148 -2.67 -1.63 0.67
C LEU A 148 -3.77 -2.69 0.85
N GLY A 149 -3.54 -3.92 0.38
CA GLY A 149 -4.49 -5.02 0.57
C GLY A 149 -4.80 -5.33 2.03
N ILE A 150 -3.77 -5.30 2.89
CA ILE A 150 -3.91 -5.46 4.35
C ILE A 150 -4.74 -4.30 4.92
N ALA A 151 -4.42 -3.05 4.58
CA ALA A 151 -5.13 -1.88 5.09
C ALA A 151 -6.64 -1.88 4.73
N VAL A 152 -6.99 -2.30 3.50
CA VAL A 152 -8.39 -2.38 3.03
C VAL A 152 -9.16 -3.53 3.71
N LEU A 153 -8.49 -4.59 4.16
CA LEU A 153 -9.10 -5.74 4.84
C LEU A 153 -8.98 -5.69 6.37
N ASN A 154 -8.27 -4.70 6.91
CA ASN A 154 -7.99 -4.58 8.34
C ASN A 154 -9.30 -4.53 9.15
N GLY A 155 -9.29 -5.09 10.36
CA GLY A 155 -10.50 -5.19 11.19
C GLY A 155 -11.56 -6.17 10.68
N GLY A 156 -11.28 -6.97 9.63
CA GLY A 156 -12.15 -8.04 9.16
C GLY A 156 -13.32 -7.57 8.28
N ASN A 157 -13.07 -6.64 7.36
CA ASN A 157 -14.09 -6.06 6.50
C ASN A 157 -14.72 -7.09 5.54
N SER A 158 -15.86 -7.66 5.92
CA SER A 158 -16.57 -8.71 5.18
C SER A 158 -17.13 -8.22 3.84
N THR A 159 -17.48 -6.93 3.73
CA THR A 159 -17.95 -6.32 2.48
C THR A 159 -16.87 -6.37 1.40
N VAL A 160 -15.64 -6.02 1.76
CA VAL A 160 -14.49 -6.10 0.86
C VAL A 160 -14.20 -7.56 0.50
N GLN A 161 -14.18 -8.46 1.49
CA GLN A 161 -13.93 -9.89 1.27
C GLN A 161 -14.91 -10.48 0.25
N GLN A 162 -16.20 -10.14 0.38
CA GLN A 162 -17.23 -10.59 -0.55
C GLN A 162 -17.00 -10.04 -1.96
N LYS A 163 -16.72 -8.74 -2.11
CA LYS A 163 -16.40 -8.13 -3.41
C LYS A 163 -15.16 -8.75 -4.07
N MET A 164 -14.09 -8.98 -3.31
CA MET A 164 -12.88 -9.64 -3.80
C MET A 164 -13.17 -11.07 -4.26
N LEU A 165 -13.97 -11.82 -3.50
CA LEU A 165 -14.36 -13.18 -3.84
C LEU A 165 -15.23 -13.22 -5.11
N ASP A 166 -16.19 -12.32 -5.22
CA ASP A 166 -17.07 -12.24 -6.39
C ASP A 166 -16.28 -11.84 -7.64
N TYR A 167 -15.33 -10.91 -7.53
CA TYR A 167 -14.41 -10.58 -8.61
C TYR A 167 -13.64 -11.81 -9.12
N LEU A 168 -13.04 -12.61 -8.22
CA LEU A 168 -12.28 -13.80 -8.61
C LEU A 168 -13.18 -14.87 -9.26
N LYS A 169 -14.40 -15.04 -8.75
CA LYS A 169 -15.39 -15.98 -9.33
C LYS A 169 -15.84 -15.56 -10.72
N ASP A 170 -16.08 -14.28 -10.93
CA ASP A 170 -16.57 -13.72 -12.19
C ASP A 170 -15.48 -13.71 -13.26
N LYS A 171 -14.27 -13.26 -12.90
CA LYS A 171 -13.13 -13.22 -13.82
C LYS A 171 -12.53 -14.59 -14.11
N LYS A 172 -12.67 -15.55 -13.19
CA LYS A 172 -12.05 -16.87 -13.27
C LYS A 172 -10.54 -16.78 -13.53
N ASP A 173 -9.88 -15.84 -12.85
CA ASP A 173 -8.46 -15.59 -13.04
C ASP A 173 -7.61 -16.67 -12.37
N VAL A 174 -7.07 -17.58 -13.17
CA VAL A 174 -6.14 -18.63 -12.71
C VAL A 174 -4.76 -18.04 -12.38
N GLY A 175 -4.41 -16.92 -13.01
CA GLY A 175 -3.12 -16.24 -12.85
C GLY A 175 -2.91 -15.71 -11.44
N PHE A 176 -3.98 -15.25 -10.77
CA PHE A 176 -3.92 -14.79 -9.39
C PHE A 176 -3.32 -15.84 -8.44
N PHE A 177 -3.86 -17.06 -8.44
CA PHE A 177 -3.40 -18.12 -7.53
C PHE A 177 -2.03 -18.67 -7.91
N GLN A 178 -1.69 -18.70 -9.20
CA GLN A 178 -0.35 -19.08 -9.66
C GLN A 178 0.69 -18.04 -9.22
N SER A 179 0.38 -16.75 -9.36
CA SER A 179 1.24 -15.66 -8.91
C SER A 179 1.45 -15.73 -7.40
N LEU A 180 0.37 -15.91 -6.63
CA LEU A 180 0.44 -16.05 -5.17
C LEU A 180 1.31 -17.25 -4.76
N ALA A 181 1.16 -18.40 -5.42
CA ALA A 181 1.99 -19.57 -5.16
C ALA A 181 3.46 -19.31 -5.48
N GLY A 182 3.77 -18.58 -6.56
CA GLY A 182 5.12 -18.15 -6.89
C GLY A 182 5.74 -17.26 -5.82
N LEU A 183 4.99 -16.27 -5.32
CA LEU A 183 5.43 -15.42 -4.20
C LEU A 183 5.74 -16.26 -2.96
N MET A 184 4.85 -17.18 -2.58
CA MET A 184 5.06 -18.05 -1.41
C MET A 184 6.30 -18.95 -1.55
N GLN A 185 6.60 -19.45 -2.75
CA GLN A 185 7.78 -20.28 -3.01
C GLN A 185 9.08 -19.47 -2.96
N SER A 186 9.01 -18.17 -3.23
CA SER A 186 10.16 -17.25 -3.19
C SER A 186 10.53 -16.78 -1.78
N CYS A 187 9.76 -17.16 -0.75
CA CYS A 187 10.06 -16.79 0.63
C CYS A 187 11.35 -17.47 1.14
N SER A 188 12.22 -16.68 1.77
CA SER A 188 13.46 -17.18 2.37
C SER A 188 13.20 -17.93 3.68
N VAL A 189 14.02 -18.95 3.93
CA VAL A 189 14.14 -19.62 5.23
C VAL A 189 15.50 -19.29 5.84
N LEU A 190 15.72 -19.68 7.10
CA LEU A 190 17.01 -19.53 7.76
C LEU A 190 18.11 -20.26 6.98
N ASP A 191 19.06 -19.50 6.42
CA ASP A 191 20.24 -20.02 5.73
C ASP A 191 21.47 -19.91 6.63
N LEU A 192 21.95 -21.06 7.10
CA LEU A 192 23.13 -21.15 7.95
C LEU A 192 24.39 -20.59 7.27
N ASN A 193 24.51 -20.71 5.95
CA ASN A 193 25.67 -20.20 5.22
C ASN A 193 25.67 -18.67 5.18
N ALA A 194 24.49 -18.06 5.00
CA ALA A 194 24.33 -16.61 5.08
C ALA A 194 24.68 -16.10 6.49
N PHE A 195 24.18 -16.80 7.52
CA PHE A 195 24.50 -16.50 8.92
C PHE A 195 26.00 -16.60 9.23
N GLU A 196 26.68 -17.68 8.83
CA GLU A 196 28.11 -17.83 9.06
C GLU A 196 28.95 -16.77 8.32
N ARG A 197 28.52 -16.34 7.13
CA ARG A 197 29.16 -15.24 6.41
C ARG A 197 29.01 -13.92 7.17
N GLN A 198 27.81 -13.63 7.68
CA GLN A 198 27.57 -12.44 8.50
C GLN A 198 28.40 -12.46 9.78
N ASN A 199 28.45 -13.59 10.50
CA ASN A 199 29.22 -13.73 11.73
C ASN A 199 30.73 -13.47 11.51
N LYS A 200 31.27 -13.95 10.38
CA LYS A 200 32.66 -13.64 9.98
C LYS A 200 32.85 -12.16 9.64
N ALA A 201 31.89 -11.54 8.97
CA ALA A 201 31.93 -10.11 8.63
C ALA A 201 31.87 -9.23 9.90
N GLU A 202 30.99 -9.54 10.84
CA GLU A 202 30.90 -8.86 12.15
C GLU A 202 32.17 -9.06 12.98
N GLY A 203 32.75 -10.27 12.96
CA GLY A 203 34.04 -10.57 13.59
C GLY A 203 35.23 -9.82 12.99
N LEU A 204 35.10 -9.29 11.77
CA LEU A 204 36.07 -8.41 11.10
C LEU A 204 35.80 -6.91 11.34
N GLY A 205 34.82 -6.55 12.17
CA GLY A 205 34.29 -5.20 12.42
C GLY A 205 35.25 -4.14 12.97
N MET A 206 36.57 -4.31 12.85
CA MET A 206 37.54 -3.21 12.94
C MET A 206 37.54 -2.41 11.64
N VAL A 207 36.40 -1.80 11.30
CA VAL A 207 36.26 -0.94 10.13
C VAL A 207 36.81 0.45 10.50
N THR A 208 37.73 0.97 9.70
CA THR A 208 38.34 2.32 9.89
C THR A 208 37.29 3.44 9.73
N GLU A 209 37.57 4.61 10.32
CA GLU A 209 36.65 5.76 10.54
C GLU A 209 35.71 6.22 9.39
N GLU A 210 35.89 5.77 8.14
CA GLU A 210 35.01 6.10 7.00
C GLU A 210 33.93 5.04 6.71
N GLY A 211 33.87 3.95 7.48
CA GLY A 211 32.88 2.87 7.29
C GLY A 211 31.82 2.75 8.39
N SER A 212 31.66 3.78 9.22
CA SER A 212 30.63 3.86 10.27
C SER A 212 29.69 5.04 10.06
#